data_AF-A0A821P1S3-F1
#
_entry.id   AF-A0A821P1S3-F1
#
_cell.length_a   1.000
_cell.length_b   1.000
_cell.length_c   1.000
_cell.angle_alpha   90.00
_cell.angle_beta   90.00
_cell.angle_gamma   90.00
#
_symmetry.space_group_name_H-M   'P 1'
#
loop_
_entity.id
_entity.type
_entity.pdbx_description
1 polymer ?
#
loop_
_entity_poly.entity_id
_entity_poly.type
_entity_poly.pdbx_seq_one_letter_code
_entity_poly.pdbx_strand_id
1 'polypeptide(L)'
;IIHLQDVETRDISEKKTESQCGIKISIVLVKMTAPGGSIIQFACAPGYRAADGYDQERNGLYTKYLLKHIARPKVEINLIFRRITRDVFEESKEKQKPYINGGLMTEEPIYLSAGDSKDGKNLSI
;
A
#
# COMPACT_ATOMS: atom_id res chain seq x y z
N ILE A 1 63.88 -39.04 6.12
CA ILE A 1 62.83 -38.47 5.23
C ILE A 1 61.51 -38.92 5.83
N ILE A 2 60.80 -37.97 6.42
CA ILE A 2 59.62 -38.20 7.28
C ILE A 2 58.48 -38.81 6.47
N HIS A 3 57.93 -39.89 7.03
CA HIS A 3 56.76 -40.62 6.60
C HIS A 3 55.54 -39.69 6.67
N LEU A 4 54.85 -39.49 5.54
CA LEU A 4 53.56 -38.81 5.50
C LEU A 4 52.47 -39.78 5.94
N GLN A 5 51.72 -39.38 6.95
CA GLN A 5 50.49 -40.02 7.39
C GLN A 5 49.29 -39.48 6.60
N ASP A 6 48.22 -40.29 6.69
CA ASP A 6 46.79 -39.91 6.72
C ASP A 6 46.04 -39.71 5.40
N VAL A 7 44.77 -40.09 5.25
CA VAL A 7 43.80 -40.96 5.96
C VAL A 7 42.59 -41.02 5.01
N GLU A 8 41.85 -42.12 5.11
CA GLU A 8 40.58 -42.45 4.45
C GLU A 8 39.65 -41.31 3.98
N THR A 9 39.09 -41.60 2.81
CA THR A 9 37.95 -40.98 2.12
C THR A 9 36.74 -40.73 3.03
N ARG A 10 36.22 -39.51 3.00
CA ARG A 10 34.85 -39.19 3.43
C ARG A 10 34.08 -38.55 2.27
N ASP A 11 33.03 -39.25 1.87
CA ASP A 11 32.01 -38.79 0.94
C ASP A 11 31.42 -37.45 1.37
N ILE A 12 31.34 -36.51 0.44
CA ILE A 12 30.45 -35.35 0.54
C ILE A 12 29.61 -35.33 -0.73
N SER A 13 28.47 -36.02 -0.63
CA SER A 13 27.35 -35.97 -1.55
C SER A 13 26.81 -34.53 -1.69
N GLU A 14 26.27 -34.25 -2.88
CA GLU A 14 25.39 -33.12 -3.23
C GLU A 14 26.00 -31.70 -3.34
N LYS A 15 26.62 -31.42 -4.50
CA LYS A 15 26.42 -30.12 -5.17
C LYS A 15 25.56 -30.32 -6.40
N LYS A 16 24.25 -30.29 -6.18
CA LYS A 16 23.25 -30.14 -7.24
C LYS A 16 23.54 -28.81 -7.94
N THR A 17 23.94 -28.92 -9.19
CA THR A 17 24.08 -27.82 -10.15
C THR A 17 22.76 -27.06 -10.21
N GLU A 18 22.66 -25.96 -9.47
CA GLU A 18 21.56 -25.01 -9.62
C GLU A 18 21.73 -24.33 -10.98
N SER A 19 20.78 -24.60 -11.87
CA SER A 19 20.62 -23.93 -13.14
C SER A 19 20.54 -22.42 -12.89
N GLN A 20 21.58 -21.72 -13.34
CA GLN A 20 21.61 -20.27 -13.34
C GLN A 20 20.57 -19.78 -14.38
N CYS A 21 19.33 -19.53 -13.93
CA CYS A 21 18.36 -18.81 -14.74
C CYS A 21 18.81 -17.34 -14.79
N GLY A 22 19.57 -17.03 -15.84
CA GLY A 22 19.94 -15.68 -16.19
C GLY A 22 18.74 -14.89 -16.67
N ILE A 23 17.99 -14.30 -15.74
CA ILE A 23 17.41 -12.95 -15.89
C ILE A 23 17.37 -12.30 -14.49
N LYS A 24 18.38 -11.49 -14.16
CA LYS A 24 18.25 -10.53 -13.05
C LYS A 24 17.39 -9.38 -13.53
N ILE A 25 16.06 -9.52 -13.44
CA ILE A 25 15.17 -8.37 -13.58
C ILE A 25 15.27 -7.58 -12.29
N SER A 26 16.15 -6.58 -12.27
CA SER A 26 16.09 -5.53 -11.26
C SER A 26 14.84 -4.70 -11.54
N ILE A 27 13.69 -5.11 -11.01
CA ILE A 27 12.47 -4.29 -11.02
C ILE A 27 12.70 -3.21 -9.95
N VAL A 28 13.49 -2.19 -10.28
CA VAL A 28 13.76 -1.11 -9.34
C VAL A 28 12.46 -0.32 -9.17
N LEU A 29 11.79 -0.50 -8.02
CA LEU A 29 10.72 0.40 -7.58
C LEU A 29 11.36 1.68 -7.07
N VAL A 30 11.29 2.74 -7.88
CA VAL A 30 11.72 4.09 -7.48
C VAL A 30 10.67 4.66 -6.52
N LYS A 31 11.12 5.14 -5.35
CA LYS A 31 10.27 5.93 -4.45
C LYS A 31 9.88 7.21 -5.17
N MET A 32 8.64 7.32 -5.61
CA MET A 32 8.12 8.56 -6.20
C MET A 32 7.97 9.60 -5.08
N THR A 33 8.66 10.72 -5.19
CA THR A 33 8.40 11.87 -4.33
C THR A 33 7.17 12.59 -4.87
N ALA A 34 6.14 12.77 -4.04
CA ALA A 34 5.00 13.57 -4.44
C ALA A 34 5.44 15.02 -4.66
N PRO A 35 5.08 15.67 -5.78
CA PRO A 35 5.27 17.11 -5.96
C PRO A 35 4.62 17.89 -4.81
N GLY A 36 5.16 19.07 -4.47
CA GLY A 36 4.59 19.92 -3.43
C GLY A 36 3.11 20.22 -3.69
N GLY A 37 2.27 20.08 -2.66
CA GLY A 37 0.82 20.27 -2.78
C GLY A 37 0.06 19.05 -3.31
N SER A 38 0.71 17.91 -3.49
CA SER A 38 0.08 16.66 -3.92
C SER A 38 0.12 15.59 -2.82
N ILE A 39 -0.92 14.76 -2.78
CA ILE A 39 -0.94 13.53 -1.98
C ILE A 39 -1.04 12.33 -2.93
N ILE A 40 -0.17 11.34 -2.72
CA ILE A 40 -0.25 10.02 -3.34
C ILE A 40 -0.61 9.02 -2.25
N GLN A 41 -1.79 8.42 -2.37
CA GLN A 41 -2.29 7.45 -1.43
C GLN A 41 -2.21 6.04 -2.02
N PHE A 42 -1.31 5.22 -1.50
CA PHE A 42 -1.12 3.84 -1.93
C PHE A 42 -2.01 2.88 -1.14
N ALA A 43 -2.58 1.89 -1.82
CA ALA A 43 -3.38 0.84 -1.21
C ALA A 43 -2.58 -0.02 -0.22
N CYS A 44 -1.26 -0.14 -0.43
CA CYS A 44 -0.36 -0.85 0.47
C CYS A 44 1.07 -0.30 0.38
N ALA A 45 1.83 -0.43 1.47
CA ALA A 45 3.23 -0.07 1.56
C ALA A 45 4.11 -1.07 0.78
N PRO A 46 5.30 -0.64 0.31
CA PRO A 46 6.27 -1.56 -0.28
C PRO A 46 6.59 -2.73 0.67
N GLY A 47 6.68 -3.95 0.13
CA GLY A 47 6.89 -5.17 0.91
C GLY A 47 5.63 -5.76 1.55
N TYR A 48 4.50 -5.09 1.46
CA TYR A 48 3.19 -5.60 1.88
C TYR A 48 2.29 -5.87 0.66
N ARG A 49 1.26 -6.69 0.83
CA ARG A 49 0.32 -7.07 -0.25
C ARG A 49 -1.01 -6.35 -0.10
N ALA A 50 -1.55 -5.84 -1.20
CA ALA A 50 -2.93 -5.37 -1.26
C ALA A 50 -3.89 -6.54 -1.51
N ALA A 51 -5.05 -6.55 -0.85
CA ALA A 51 -6.11 -7.51 -1.11
C ALA A 51 -7.06 -6.96 -2.18
N ASP A 52 -7.26 -7.73 -3.26
CA ASP A 52 -8.18 -7.40 -4.36
C ASP A 52 -9.65 -7.74 -4.04
N GLY A 53 -9.92 -8.23 -2.83
CA GLY A 53 -11.25 -8.52 -2.29
C GLY A 53 -11.21 -9.80 -1.46
N TYR A 54 -12.18 -9.97 -0.55
CA TYR A 54 -12.51 -11.27 0.03
C TYR A 54 -13.58 -11.96 -0.83
N ASP A 55 -13.83 -13.26 -0.61
CA ASP A 55 -14.86 -13.99 -1.34
C ASP A 55 -16.18 -13.20 -1.34
N GLN A 56 -16.77 -13.03 -2.53
CA GLN A 56 -18.02 -12.29 -2.79
C GLN A 56 -17.92 -10.75 -2.85
N GLU A 57 -16.73 -10.15 -2.75
CA GLU A 57 -16.57 -8.69 -2.92
C GLU A 57 -16.22 -8.28 -4.35
N ARG A 58 -16.86 -7.22 -4.85
CA ARG A 58 -16.57 -6.64 -6.18
C ARG A 58 -15.28 -5.82 -6.23
N ASN A 59 -14.89 -5.22 -5.10
CA ASN A 59 -13.80 -4.26 -5.03
C ASN A 59 -12.70 -4.76 -4.09
N GLY A 60 -11.45 -4.35 -4.35
CA GLY A 60 -10.37 -4.55 -3.40
C GLY A 60 -10.61 -3.87 -2.07
N LEU A 61 -9.97 -4.40 -1.01
CA LEU A 61 -10.19 -3.98 0.38
C LEU A 61 -9.98 -2.47 0.57
N TYR A 62 -8.94 -1.93 -0.05
CA TYR A 62 -8.68 -0.49 -0.01
C TYR A 62 -9.80 0.31 -0.68
N THR A 63 -10.20 -0.10 -1.88
CA THR A 63 -11.25 0.57 -2.67
C THR A 63 -12.61 0.50 -1.98
N LYS A 64 -12.94 -0.62 -1.32
CA LYS A 64 -14.13 -0.77 -0.46
C LYS A 64 -14.20 0.34 0.58
N TYR A 65 -13.12 0.57 1.32
CA TYR A 65 -13.06 1.63 2.34
C TYR A 65 -12.96 3.04 1.76
N LEU A 66 -12.27 3.21 0.64
CA LEU A 66 -12.21 4.48 -0.07
C LEU A 66 -13.62 4.98 -0.41
N LEU A 67 -14.44 4.13 -1.05
CA LEU A 67 -15.81 4.47 -1.42
C LEU A 67 -16.71 4.76 -0.20
N LYS A 68 -16.51 4.01 0.89
CA LYS A 68 -17.24 4.23 2.15
C LYS A 68 -16.96 5.60 2.77
N HIS A 69 -15.74 6.11 2.67
CA HIS A 69 -15.33 7.35 3.34
C HIS A 69 -15.35 8.59 2.43
N ILE A 70 -15.15 8.44 1.12
CA ILE A 70 -15.11 9.57 0.17
C ILE A 70 -16.47 10.26 0.02
N ALA A 71 -17.57 9.50 0.17
CA ALA A 71 -18.93 10.01 0.08
C ALA A 71 -19.37 10.84 1.30
N ARG A 72 -18.52 11.00 2.33
CA ARG A 72 -18.89 11.69 3.57
C ARG A 72 -18.73 13.21 3.42
N PRO A 73 -19.82 13.99 3.49
CA PRO A 73 -19.76 15.44 3.41
C PRO A 73 -19.05 16.05 4.62
N LYS A 74 -18.41 17.21 4.40
CA LYS A 74 -17.80 18.04 5.46
C LYS A 74 -16.71 17.32 6.27
N VAL A 75 -16.02 16.35 5.66
CA VAL A 75 -14.85 15.70 6.26
C VAL A 75 -13.61 16.09 5.48
N GLU A 76 -12.62 16.60 6.21
CA GLU A 76 -11.31 16.96 5.68
C GLU A 76 -10.58 15.73 5.11
N ILE A 77 -9.86 15.91 3.99
CA ILE A 77 -9.30 14.80 3.20
C ILE A 77 -8.24 13.98 3.96
N ASN A 78 -7.35 14.61 4.74
CA ASN A 78 -6.39 13.85 5.54
C ASN A 78 -7.10 12.99 6.60
N LEU A 79 -8.17 13.49 7.21
CA LEU A 79 -9.01 12.70 8.11
C LEU A 79 -9.68 11.51 7.39
N ILE A 80 -10.13 11.68 6.15
CA ILE A 80 -10.64 10.57 5.32
C ILE A 80 -9.55 9.50 5.13
N PHE A 81 -8.34 9.88 4.71
CA PHE A 81 -7.24 8.93 4.49
C PHE A 81 -6.81 8.22 5.78
N ARG A 82 -6.79 8.93 6.92
CA ARG A 82 -6.53 8.32 8.23
C ARG A 82 -7.57 7.25 8.58
N ARG A 83 -8.86 7.51 8.32
CA ARG A 83 -9.94 6.54 8.55
C ARG A 83 -9.84 5.33 7.63
N ILE A 84 -9.58 5.54 6.34
CA ILE A 84 -9.36 4.46 5.37
C ILE A 84 -8.19 3.58 5.83
N THR A 85 -7.07 4.21 6.22
CA THR A 85 -5.86 3.49 6.65
C THR A 85 -6.15 2.61 7.86
N ARG A 86 -6.86 3.14 8.87
CA ARG A 86 -7.25 2.37 10.05
C ARG A 86 -8.13 1.19 9.69
N ASP A 87 -9.22 1.43 8.96
CA ASP A 87 -10.21 0.39 8.70
C ASP A 87 -9.63 -0.75 7.81
N VAL A 88 -8.74 -0.43 6.85
CA VAL A 88 -8.01 -1.43 6.04
C VAL A 88 -7.03 -2.23 6.90
N PHE A 89 -6.30 -1.55 7.80
CA PHE A 89 -5.34 -2.21 8.69
C PHE A 89 -6.04 -3.20 9.63
N GLU A 90 -7.18 -2.81 10.20
CA GLU A 90 -8.02 -3.65 11.07
C GLU A 90 -8.61 -4.84 10.31
N GLU A 91 -9.29 -4.62 9.17
CA GLU A 91 -9.94 -5.71 8.43
C GLU A 91 -8.93 -6.70 7.82
N SER A 92 -7.78 -6.22 7.37
CA SER A 92 -6.71 -7.07 6.84
C SER A 92 -5.97 -7.89 7.89
N LYS A 93 -6.28 -7.71 9.19
CA LYS A 93 -5.51 -8.27 10.31
C LYS A 93 -4.03 -7.92 10.18
N GLU A 94 -3.76 -6.63 9.95
CA GLU A 94 -2.42 -6.05 9.83
C GLU A 94 -1.61 -6.48 8.59
N LYS A 95 -2.21 -7.26 7.67
CA LYS A 95 -1.52 -7.75 6.45
C LYS A 95 -1.42 -6.70 5.36
N GLN A 96 -2.35 -5.76 5.32
CA GLN A 96 -2.37 -4.66 4.36
C GLN A 96 -2.16 -3.34 5.10
N LYS A 97 -1.11 -2.61 4.74
CA LYS A 97 -0.73 -1.35 5.36
C LYS A 97 -0.75 -0.21 4.34
N PRO A 98 -1.87 0.52 4.16
CA PRO A 98 -1.91 1.68 3.28
C PRO A 98 -0.83 2.70 3.62
N TYR A 99 -0.30 3.39 2.62
CA TYR A 99 0.82 4.32 2.77
C TYR A 99 0.55 5.63 2.04
N ILE A 100 0.87 6.74 2.69
CA ILE A 100 0.72 8.09 2.14
C ILE A 100 2.10 8.63 1.76
N ASN A 101 2.20 9.28 0.61
CA ASN A 101 3.38 10.04 0.21
C ASN A 101 2.97 11.44 -0.23
N GLY A 102 3.69 12.46 0.21
CA GLY A 102 3.33 13.85 -0.03
C GLY A 102 2.43 14.46 1.03
N GLY A 103 1.95 15.66 0.72
CA GLY A 103 1.16 16.48 1.63
C GLY A 103 0.61 17.69 0.89
N LEU A 104 -0.54 18.17 1.38
CA LEU A 104 -1.14 19.41 0.93
C LEU A 104 -0.39 20.57 1.59
N MET A 105 -0.11 21.61 0.81
CA MET A 105 0.60 22.80 1.26
C MET A 105 -0.35 23.98 1.47
N THR A 106 -1.63 23.70 1.75
CA THR A 106 -2.69 24.68 1.91
C THR A 106 -2.96 24.95 3.38
N GLU A 107 -3.27 26.21 3.73
CA GLU A 107 -3.74 26.56 5.08
C GLU A 107 -5.20 26.10 5.28
N GLU A 108 -6.00 26.18 4.22
CA GLU A 108 -7.40 25.77 4.24
C GLU A 108 -7.57 24.24 4.13
N PRO A 109 -8.53 23.64 4.86
CA PRO A 109 -8.84 22.23 4.75
C PRO A 109 -9.52 21.91 3.42
N ILE A 110 -9.09 20.82 2.78
CA ILE A 110 -9.69 20.33 1.52
C ILE A 110 -10.79 19.31 1.84
N TYR A 111 -11.95 19.50 1.20
CA TYR A 111 -13.10 18.60 1.27
C TYR A 111 -13.40 18.02 -0.11
N LEU A 112 -13.75 16.73 -0.17
CA LEU A 112 -14.10 16.07 -1.44
C LEU A 112 -15.57 16.17 -1.82
N SER A 113 -16.44 16.27 -0.82
CA SER A 113 -17.85 16.57 -1.03
C SER A 113 -18.19 17.88 -0.34
N ALA A 114 -18.63 18.86 -1.12
CA ALA A 114 -19.35 20.00 -0.61
C ALA A 114 -20.58 19.44 0.10
N GLY A 115 -20.69 19.66 1.41
CA GLY A 115 -21.87 19.21 2.12
C GLY A 115 -23.10 19.85 1.51
N ASP A 116 -24.16 19.06 1.29
CA ASP A 116 -25.46 19.58 0.84
C ASP A 116 -25.81 20.79 1.71
N SER A 117 -25.80 21.97 1.09
CA SER A 117 -26.29 23.17 1.72
C SER A 117 -27.78 22.98 1.94
N LYS A 118 -28.17 22.69 3.18
CA LYS A 118 -29.56 22.80 3.62
C LYS A 118 -29.93 24.26 3.95
N ASP A 119 -29.31 25.24 3.29
CA ASP A 119 -29.88 26.58 3.18
C ASP A 119 -30.82 26.62 1.97
N GLY A 120 -32.00 26.03 2.17
CA GLY A 120 -33.15 26.18 1.29
C GLY A 120 -33.70 27.60 1.37
N LYS A 121 -32.96 28.60 0.86
CA LYS A 121 -33.59 29.83 0.38
C LYS A 121 -34.28 29.49 -0.93
N ASN A 122 -35.56 29.19 -0.79
CA ASN A 122 -36.54 29.13 -1.87
C ASN A 122 -36.49 30.47 -2.62
N LEU A 123 -35.69 30.54 -3.68
CA LEU A 123 -35.76 31.61 -4.67
C LEU A 123 -36.88 31.22 -5.63
N SER A 124 -38.11 31.37 -5.15
CA SER A 124 -39.25 31.60 -6.02
C SER A 124 -38.99 32.90 -6.78
N ILE A 125 -38.87 32.76 -8.10
CA ILE A 125 -38.85 33.83 -9.10
C ILE A 125 -40.14 34.63 -9.01
#